data_AF-A0A3D0H4Q4-F1
#
_entry.id   AF-A0A3D0H4Q4-F1
#
_cell.length_a   1.000
_cell.length_b   1.000
_cell.length_c   1.000
_cell.angle_alpha   90.00
_cell.angle_beta   90.00
_cell.angle_gamma   90.00
#
_symmetry.space_group_name_H-M   'P 1'
#
loop_
_entity.id
_entity.type
_entity.pdbx_description
1 polymer ?
#
loop_
_entity_poly.entity_id
_entity_poly.type
_entity_poly.pdbx_seq_one_letter_code
_entity_poly.pdbx_strand_id
1 'polypeptide(L)'
;MVIAIDGPAGAGKSTVSRQLARELGFIYLDTGAMYRAVAWALRREDLRHGEPSLTLEALSQLPLQFQMVGGELVVVYRGKRLGDELRDPEITNMASRISQNPVIREFLTGQQRRLASVGDVVAEGRDMTTVVFPDSPIKVFLT
;
A
#
# COMPACT_ATOMS: atom_id res chain seq x y z
N MET A 1 16.19 4.12 6.67
CA MET A 1 15.61 3.52 7.89
C MET A 1 14.13 3.31 7.69
N VAL A 2 13.56 2.22 8.20
CA VAL A 2 12.10 1.99 8.18
C VAL A 2 11.58 1.98 9.61
N ILE A 3 10.43 2.63 9.83
CA ILE A 3 9.59 2.48 11.02
C ILE A 3 8.32 1.78 10.56
N ALA A 4 8.11 0.54 11.02
CA ALA A 4 6.97 -0.26 10.64
C ALA A 4 5.87 -0.16 11.71
N ILE A 5 4.65 0.16 11.27
CA ILE A 5 3.48 0.37 12.14
C ILE A 5 2.33 -0.54 11.71
N ASP A 6 1.94 -1.45 12.59
CA ASP A 6 0.81 -2.37 12.37
C ASP A 6 -0.35 -2.10 13.33
N GLY A 7 -1.51 -2.69 13.03
CA GLY A 7 -2.70 -2.64 13.88
C GLY A 7 -4.01 -2.77 13.10
N PRO A 8 -5.15 -2.94 13.76
CA PRO A 8 -6.44 -3.14 13.10
C PRO A 8 -6.93 -1.87 12.39
N ALA A 9 -7.91 -2.03 11.49
CA ALA A 9 -8.59 -0.88 10.91
C ALA A 9 -9.25 -0.05 12.02
N GLY A 10 -9.20 1.28 11.90
CA GLY A 10 -9.76 2.18 12.91
C GLY A 10 -8.86 2.50 14.11
N ALA A 11 -7.71 1.82 14.29
CA ALA A 11 -6.78 2.08 15.41
C ALA A 11 -6.00 3.41 15.33
N GLY A 12 -6.42 4.36 14.49
CA GLY A 12 -5.74 5.66 14.34
C GLY A 12 -4.37 5.64 13.64
N LYS A 13 -3.94 4.49 13.11
CA LYS A 13 -2.60 4.32 12.49
C LYS A 13 -2.26 5.38 11.45
N SER A 14 -3.19 5.69 10.53
CA SER A 14 -2.90 6.63 9.44
C SER A 14 -2.66 8.04 9.95
N THR A 15 -3.31 8.41 11.05
CA THR A 15 -3.11 9.71 11.70
C THR A 15 -1.74 9.73 12.38
N VAL A 16 -1.44 8.74 13.22
CA VAL A 16 -0.17 8.65 13.96
C VAL A 16 1.02 8.53 13.02
N SER A 17 0.95 7.64 12.03
CA SER A 17 2.04 7.38 11.08
C SER A 17 2.35 8.61 10.22
N ARG A 18 1.31 9.30 9.74
CA ARG A 18 1.50 10.53 8.96
C ARG A 18 2.08 11.66 9.79
N GLN A 19 1.62 11.82 11.03
CA GLN A 19 2.17 12.83 11.93
C GLN A 19 3.64 12.52 12.27
N LEU A 20 3.95 11.27 12.62
CA LEU A 20 5.31 10.84 12.91
C LEU A 20 6.24 11.06 11.72
N ALA A 21 5.80 10.70 10.50
CA ALA A 21 6.58 10.94 9.30
C ALA A 21 6.90 12.43 9.11
N ARG A 22 5.91 13.32 9.32
CA ARG A 22 6.11 14.76 9.22
C ARG A 22 7.08 15.30 10.28
N GLU A 23 6.94 14.87 11.52
CA GLU A 23 7.81 15.31 12.62
C GLU A 23 9.26 14.87 12.41
N LEU A 24 9.49 13.70 11.81
CA LEU A 24 10.82 13.17 11.53
C LEU A 24 11.38 13.61 10.17
N GLY A 25 10.57 14.23 9.30
CA GLY A 25 10.95 14.50 7.91
C GLY A 25 11.06 13.24 7.04
N PHE A 26 10.37 12.16 7.43
CA PHE A 26 10.37 10.88 6.72
C PHE A 26 9.25 10.82 5.68
N ILE A 27 9.39 9.88 4.75
CA ILE A 27 8.36 9.53 3.80
C ILE A 27 7.24 8.76 4.52
N TYR A 28 6.00 9.11 4.26
CA TYR A 28 4.85 8.34 4.74
C TYR A 28 4.37 7.35 3.66
N LEU A 29 4.37 6.06 3.99
CA LEU A 29 3.91 4.98 3.11
C LEU A 29 2.57 4.41 3.61
N ASP A 30 1.46 4.89 3.03
CA ASP A 30 0.11 4.31 3.18
C ASP A 30 -0.01 3.05 2.31
N THR A 31 0.32 1.88 2.86
CA THR A 31 0.18 0.62 2.11
C THR A 31 -1.28 0.27 1.82
N GLY A 32 -2.22 0.76 2.63
CA GLY A 32 -3.65 0.59 2.40
C GLY A 32 -4.11 1.26 1.11
N ALA A 33 -3.59 2.45 0.79
CA ALA A 33 -3.84 3.11 -0.49
C ALA A 33 -3.33 2.28 -1.67
N MET A 34 -2.25 1.52 -1.50
CA MET A 34 -1.73 0.66 -2.57
C MET A 34 -2.66 -0.53 -2.86
N TYR A 35 -3.19 -1.18 -1.81
CA TYR A 35 -4.20 -2.23 -2.00
C TYR A 35 -5.48 -1.69 -2.64
N ARG A 36 -5.95 -0.50 -2.22
CA ARG A 36 -7.11 0.16 -2.82
C ARG A 36 -6.87 0.52 -4.29
N ALA A 37 -5.66 0.95 -4.63
CA ALA A 37 -5.27 1.24 -6.01
C ALA A 37 -5.30 0.00 -6.91
N VAL A 38 -4.78 -1.14 -6.44
CA VAL A 38 -4.87 -2.42 -7.18
C VAL A 38 -6.32 -2.85 -7.32
N ALA A 39 -7.13 -2.81 -6.25
CA ALA A 39 -8.56 -3.14 -6.32
C ALA A 39 -9.30 -2.27 -7.35
N TRP A 40 -9.04 -0.96 -7.33
CA TRP A 40 -9.59 -0.03 -8.30
C TRP A 40 -9.19 -0.36 -9.74
N ALA A 41 -7.90 -0.64 -9.97
CA ALA A 41 -7.40 -0.98 -11.30
C ALA A 41 -7.99 -2.30 -11.81
N LEU A 42 -8.06 -3.34 -10.97
CA LEU A 42 -8.67 -4.62 -11.32
C LEU A 42 -10.14 -4.45 -11.70
N ARG A 43 -10.91 -3.69 -10.91
CA ARG A 43 -12.31 -3.37 -11.25
C ARG A 43 -12.41 -2.59 -12.56
N ARG A 44 -11.49 -1.65 -12.82
CA ARG A 44 -11.51 -0.81 -14.02
C ARG A 44 -11.22 -1.60 -15.30
N GLU A 45 -10.35 -2.61 -15.21
CA GLU A 45 -9.97 -3.50 -16.31
C GLU A 45 -10.87 -4.76 -16.40
N ASP A 46 -11.92 -4.85 -15.56
CA ASP A 46 -12.83 -6.02 -15.43
C ASP A 46 -12.10 -7.35 -15.13
N LEU A 47 -10.99 -7.26 -14.40
CA LEU A 47 -10.19 -8.41 -13.96
C LEU A 47 -10.68 -8.88 -12.58
N ARG A 48 -11.13 -10.14 -12.49
CA ARG A 48 -11.65 -10.70 -11.22
C ARG A 48 -10.52 -11.27 -10.36
N HIS A 49 -10.56 -10.96 -9.06
CA HIS A 49 -9.62 -11.47 -8.06
C HIS A 49 -9.89 -12.95 -7.76
N GLY A 50 -9.20 -13.85 -8.44
CA GLY A 50 -9.36 -15.30 -8.29
C GLY A 50 -9.40 -16.07 -9.59
N GLU A 51 -9.37 -15.38 -10.74
CA GLU A 51 -9.18 -16.05 -12.02
C GLU A 51 -7.72 -16.57 -12.13
N PRO A 52 -7.48 -17.71 -12.80
CA PRO A 52 -6.15 -18.21 -13.11
C PRO A 52 -5.25 -17.20 -13.85
N SER A 53 -5.86 -16.19 -14.46
CA SER A 53 -5.20 -15.11 -15.21
C SER A 53 -4.51 -14.08 -14.32
N LEU A 54 -4.76 -14.06 -13.01
CA LEU A 54 -4.13 -13.10 -12.10
C LEU A 54 -2.72 -13.54 -11.69
N THR A 55 -1.73 -13.24 -12.52
CA THR A 55 -0.30 -13.52 -12.30
C THR A 55 0.48 -12.27 -11.89
N LEU A 56 1.71 -12.42 -11.39
CA LEU A 56 2.61 -11.28 -11.14
C LEU A 56 2.89 -10.49 -12.42
N GLU A 57 3.00 -11.17 -13.56
CA GLU A 57 3.18 -10.54 -14.87
C GLU A 57 1.97 -9.66 -15.21
N ALA A 58 0.76 -10.20 -15.09
CA ALA A 58 -0.48 -9.44 -15.34
C ALA A 58 -0.59 -8.22 -14.42
N LEU A 59 -0.28 -8.36 -13.13
CA LEU A 59 -0.26 -7.25 -12.17
C LEU A 59 0.80 -6.19 -12.53
N SER A 60 1.95 -6.61 -13.03
CA SER A 60 3.02 -5.71 -13.46
C SER A 60 2.71 -4.94 -14.74
N GLN A 61 1.79 -5.47 -15.57
CA GLN A 61 1.29 -4.81 -16.78
C GLN A 61 0.07 -3.90 -16.52
N LEU A 62 -0.48 -3.89 -15.30
CA LEU A 62 -1.51 -2.90 -14.96
C LEU A 62 -0.93 -1.50 -15.19
N PRO A 63 -1.67 -0.57 -15.81
CA PRO A 63 -1.18 0.78 -16.07
C PRO A 63 -1.27 1.63 -14.79
N LEU A 64 -0.72 1.11 -13.69
CA LEU A 64 -0.75 1.63 -12.34
C LEU A 64 0.70 1.86 -11.87
N GLN A 65 0.98 3.06 -11.38
CA GLN A 65 2.30 3.45 -10.92
C GLN A 65 2.21 3.99 -9.49
N PHE A 66 3.17 3.58 -8.66
CA PHE A 66 3.36 4.08 -7.31
C PHE A 66 4.63 4.91 -7.25
N GLN A 67 4.51 6.14 -6.79
CA GLN A 67 5.61 7.11 -6.73
C GLN A 67 5.60 7.84 -5.39
N MET A 68 6.78 8.20 -4.88
CA MET A 68 6.89 9.11 -3.74
C MET A 68 7.13 10.52 -4.26
N VAL A 69 6.24 11.47 -3.93
CA VAL A 69 6.36 12.88 -4.31
C VAL A 69 6.15 13.74 -3.09
N GLY A 70 7.16 14.55 -2.73
CA GLY A 70 7.09 15.43 -1.56
C GLY A 70 6.90 14.67 -0.23
N GLY A 71 7.42 13.45 -0.12
CA GLY A 71 7.30 12.61 1.08
C GLY A 71 5.97 11.83 1.20
N GLU A 72 5.09 11.91 0.21
CA GLU A 72 3.79 11.26 0.23
C GLU A 72 3.63 10.28 -0.96
N LEU A 73 2.87 9.22 -0.75
CA LEU A 73 2.52 8.28 -1.80
C LEU A 73 1.59 8.92 -2.85
N VAL A 74 1.98 8.81 -4.11
CA VAL A 74 1.18 9.20 -5.27
C VAL A 74 0.91 7.97 -6.12
N VAL A 75 -0.37 7.75 -6.38
CA VAL A 75 -0.84 6.67 -7.26
C VAL A 75 -1.28 7.28 -8.58
N VAL A 76 -0.77 6.75 -9.69
CA VAL A 76 -1.09 7.20 -11.04
C VAL A 76 -1.61 6.03 -11.86
N TYR A 77 -2.75 6.20 -12.54
CA TYR A 77 -3.31 5.23 -13.47
C TYR A 77 -3.44 5.86 -14.86
N ARG A 78 -2.81 5.25 -15.88
CA ARG A 78 -2.76 5.77 -17.27
C ARG A 78 -2.40 7.27 -17.34
N GLY A 79 -1.41 7.69 -16.55
CA GLY A 79 -0.96 9.09 -16.47
C GLY A 79 -1.85 10.02 -15.64
N LYS A 80 -2.99 9.56 -15.12
CA LYS A 80 -3.87 10.34 -14.25
C LYS A 80 -3.66 9.98 -12.78
N ARG A 81 -3.41 10.99 -11.94
CA ARG A 81 -3.35 10.80 -10.49
C ARG A 81 -4.70 10.33 -9.95
N LEU A 82 -4.68 9.26 -9.16
CA LEU A 82 -5.83 8.80 -8.38
C LEU A 82 -5.88 9.56 -7.05
N GLY A 83 -7.09 9.83 -6.55
CA GLY A 83 -7.35 10.57 -5.32
C GLY A 83 -8.41 9.89 -4.45
N ASP A 84 -9.49 10.61 -4.18
CA ASP A 84 -10.54 10.19 -3.25
C ASP A 84 -11.35 8.97 -3.74
N GLU A 85 -11.32 8.65 -5.03
CA GLU A 85 -11.92 7.43 -5.57
C GLU A 85 -11.32 6.16 -4.95
N LEU A 86 -10.10 6.23 -4.42
CA LEU A 86 -9.49 5.12 -3.70
C LEU A 86 -10.11 4.90 -2.31
N ARG A 87 -10.89 5.84 -1.79
CA ARG A 87 -11.57 5.74 -0.48
C ARG A 87 -13.02 5.31 -0.61
N ASP A 88 -13.49 5.09 -1.83
CA ASP A 88 -14.84 4.57 -2.08
C ASP A 88 -15.08 3.27 -1.26
N PRO A 89 -16.25 3.12 -0.61
CA PRO A 89 -16.54 1.96 0.22
C PRO A 89 -16.44 0.63 -0.53
N GLU A 90 -16.85 0.56 -1.80
CA GLU A 90 -16.77 -0.67 -2.59
C GLU A 90 -15.31 -1.00 -2.91
N ILE A 91 -14.50 0.00 -3.24
CA ILE A 91 -13.06 -0.16 -3.47
C ILE A 91 -12.34 -0.60 -2.19
N THR A 92 -12.71 -0.04 -1.04
CA THR A 92 -12.16 -0.41 0.27
C THR A 92 -12.52 -1.85 0.63
N ASN A 93 -13.77 -2.25 0.40
CA ASN A 93 -14.21 -3.63 0.61
C ASN A 93 -13.49 -4.61 -0.33
N MET A 94 -13.34 -4.25 -1.61
CA MET A 94 -12.58 -5.05 -2.55
C MET A 94 -11.10 -5.16 -2.15
N ALA A 95 -10.47 -4.06 -1.72
CA ALA A 95 -9.10 -4.05 -1.20
C ALA A 95 -8.90 -5.06 -0.06
N SER A 96 -9.84 -5.13 0.87
CA SER A 96 -9.82 -6.10 1.97
C SER A 96 -9.97 -7.55 1.51
N ARG A 97 -10.69 -7.81 0.41
CA ARG A 97 -10.84 -9.15 -0.17
C ARG A 97 -9.56 -9.55 -0.91
N ILE A 98 -9.03 -8.66 -1.74
CA ILE A 98 -7.84 -8.94 -2.54
C ILE A 98 -6.56 -9.02 -1.69
N SER A 99 -6.54 -8.42 -0.50
CA SER A 99 -5.38 -8.49 0.40
C SER A 99 -5.10 -9.89 0.95
N GLN A 100 -6.02 -10.84 0.76
CA GLN A 100 -5.83 -12.26 1.07
C GLN A 100 -5.22 -13.04 -0.11
N ASN A 101 -5.16 -12.46 -1.31
CA ASN A 101 -4.59 -13.13 -2.47
C ASN A 101 -3.05 -13.08 -2.42
N PRO A 102 -2.35 -14.23 -2.41
CA PRO A 102 -0.90 -14.27 -2.25
C PRO A 102 -0.14 -13.59 -3.39
N VAL A 103 -0.63 -13.68 -4.63
CA VAL A 103 0.01 -13.05 -5.81
C VAL A 103 -0.04 -11.53 -5.71
N ILE A 104 -1.18 -10.98 -5.26
CA ILE A 104 -1.33 -9.53 -5.04
C ILE A 104 -0.43 -9.06 -3.90
N ARG A 105 -0.38 -9.83 -2.80
CA ARG A 105 0.49 -9.53 -1.65
C ARG A 105 1.96 -9.53 -2.05
N GLU A 106 2.40 -10.51 -2.83
CA GLU A 106 3.76 -10.60 -3.34
C GLU A 106 4.11 -9.40 -4.23
N PHE A 107 3.24 -9.08 -5.19
CA PHE A 107 3.39 -7.89 -6.04
C PHE A 107 3.54 -6.61 -5.20
N LEU A 108 2.60 -6.36 -4.28
CA LEU A 108 2.60 -5.15 -3.45
C LEU A 108 3.75 -5.10 -2.47
N THR A 109 4.20 -6.23 -1.91
CA THR A 109 5.38 -6.30 -1.03
C THR A 109 6.63 -5.83 -1.78
N GLY A 110 6.80 -6.28 -3.03
CA GLY A 110 7.89 -5.80 -3.89
C GLY A 110 7.83 -4.29 -4.14
N GLN A 111 6.63 -3.76 -4.44
CA GLN A 111 6.43 -2.31 -4.63
C GLN A 111 6.75 -1.52 -3.35
N GLN A 112 6.26 -1.98 -2.18
CA GLN A 112 6.46 -1.33 -0.89
C GLN A 112 7.94 -1.26 -0.51
N ARG A 113 8.68 -2.36 -0.68
CA ARG A 113 10.13 -2.40 -0.44
C ARG A 113 10.89 -1.47 -1.38
N ARG A 114 10.52 -1.42 -2.67
CA ARG A 114 11.11 -0.47 -3.63
C ARG A 114 10.83 0.99 -3.23
N LEU A 115 9.62 1.29 -2.80
CA LEU A 115 9.28 2.65 -2.36
C LEU A 115 10.01 3.02 -1.06
N ALA A 116 10.25 2.05 -0.17
CA ALA A 116 11.00 2.26 1.05
C ALA A 116 12.51 2.41 0.84
N SER A 117 13.07 1.95 -0.29
CA SER A 117 14.50 2.05 -0.55
C SER A 117 14.95 3.46 -0.97
N VAL A 118 14.04 4.40 -1.20
CA VAL A 118 14.35 5.76 -1.67
C VAL A 118 14.68 6.73 -0.52
N GLY A 119 14.53 6.32 0.73
CA GLY A 119 14.81 7.18 1.88
C GLY A 119 14.35 6.59 3.21
N ASP A 120 14.24 7.45 4.23
CA ASP A 120 13.67 7.07 5.52
C ASP A 120 12.14 7.08 5.46
N VAL A 121 11.51 6.00 5.93
CA VAL A 121 10.06 5.75 5.73
C VAL A 121 9.37 5.34 7.01
N VAL A 122 8.18 5.92 7.24
CA VAL A 122 7.18 5.40 8.16
C VAL A 122 6.15 4.63 7.33
N ALA A 123 6.15 3.30 7.47
CA ALA A 123 5.28 2.40 6.72
C ALA A 123 4.17 1.86 7.63
N GLU A 124 2.90 2.07 7.23
CA GLU A 124 1.77 1.53 7.98
C GLU A 124 1.03 0.41 7.25
N GLY A 125 0.50 -0.55 8.00
CA GLY A 125 -0.28 -1.65 7.43
C GLY A 125 -0.83 -2.63 8.46
N ARG A 126 -0.95 -3.90 8.06
CA ARG A 126 -1.39 -5.00 8.93
C ARG A 126 -0.29 -6.01 9.25
N ASP A 127 0.75 -6.02 8.44
CA ASP A 127 1.84 -7.00 8.40
C ASP A 127 3.18 -6.37 7.98
N MET A 128 3.35 -5.07 8.25
CA MET A 128 4.59 -4.34 7.98
C MET A 128 5.74 -4.85 8.84
N THR A 129 5.47 -5.16 10.10
CA THR A 129 6.49 -5.55 11.09
C THR A 129 6.91 -7.02 10.98
N THR A 130 6.11 -7.85 10.30
CA THR A 130 6.25 -9.31 10.23
C THR A 130 6.55 -9.84 8.84
N VAL A 131 6.01 -9.21 7.77
CA VAL A 131 6.13 -9.71 6.39
C VAL A 131 6.91 -8.73 5.52
N VAL A 132 6.52 -7.46 5.50
CA VAL A 132 7.08 -6.51 4.53
C VAL A 132 8.46 -6.03 4.97
N PHE A 133 8.60 -5.64 6.24
CA PHE A 133 9.83 -5.15 6.86
C PHE A 133 10.13 -5.90 8.18
N PRO A 134 10.38 -7.23 8.11
CA PRO A 134 10.68 -8.03 9.30
C PRO A 134 11.96 -7.58 10.00
N ASP A 135 12.86 -6.88 9.32
CA ASP A 135 14.12 -6.38 9.89
C ASP A 135 14.05 -4.88 10.26
N SER A 136 12.85 -4.29 10.28
CA SER A 136 12.66 -2.90 10.68
C SER A 136 13.21 -2.68 12.10
N PRO A 137 14.12 -1.71 12.31
CA PRO A 137 14.72 -1.46 13.63
C PRO A 137 13.69 -0.96 14.65
N ILE A 138 12.60 -0.35 14.17
CA ILE A 138 11.48 0.08 15.01
C ILE A 138 10.20 -0.57 14.47
N LYS A 139 9.49 -1.26 15.37
CA LYS A 139 8.22 -1.95 15.10
C LYS A 139 7.21 -1.52 16.15
N VAL A 140 6.08 -0.99 15.70
CA VAL A 140 5.00 -0.50 16.57
C VAL A 140 3.71 -1.23 16.21
N PHE A 141 2.94 -1.62 17.22
CA PHE A 141 1.59 -2.14 17.04
C PHE A 141 0.60 -1.23 17.77
N LEU A 142 -0.34 -0.62 17.04
CA LEU A 142 -1.43 0.16 17.64
C LEU A 142 -2.63 -0.74 17.88
N THR A 143 -3.21 -0.64 19.07
CA THR A 143 -4.40 -1.39 19.51
C THR A 143 -5.47 -0.45 20.03
#